data_AF-A0A938DAY4-F1
#
_entry.id   AF-A0A938DAY4-F1
#
_cell.length_a   1.000
_cell.length_b   1.000
_cell.length_c   1.000
_cell.angle_alpha   90.00
_cell.angle_beta   90.00
_cell.angle_gamma   90.00
#
_symmetry.space_group_name_H-M   'P 1'
#
loop_
_entity.id
_entity.type
_entity.pdbx_description
1 polymer ?
#
loop_
_entity_poly.entity_id
_entity_poly.type
_entity_poly.pdbx_seq_one_letter_code
_entity_poly.pdbx_strand_id
1 'polypeptide(L)'
;MIASGDTMVKAKIGEVANSGGQKPTSKESLISAMISALEHGGEPSVRLEVILAEADVSPSSLYHHFGSLDGLIDVAQAQRFALNSARNVDDFESKLKFVRTLEEFRALTDAMFAQSFAPDRLTGRMARINALGRAYGNPALQSELTRIYRSILDRITVAITL
;
A
#
# COMPACT_ATOMS: atom_id res chain seq x y z
N MET A 1 -2.41 20.55 18.31
CA MET A 1 -2.29 19.20 18.90
C MET A 1 -2.36 18.21 17.74
N ILE A 2 -1.20 17.81 17.21
CA ILE A 2 -1.12 16.97 16.00
C ILE A 2 -1.31 15.53 16.45
N ALA A 3 -2.40 14.88 16.03
CA ALA A 3 -2.55 13.45 16.21
C ALA A 3 -1.36 12.75 15.53
N SER A 4 -0.57 12.01 16.31
CA SER A 4 0.60 11.30 15.82
C SER A 4 0.21 10.39 14.65
N GLY A 5 1.01 10.36 13.58
CA GLY A 5 0.75 9.55 12.38
C GLY A 5 0.43 8.09 12.68
N ASP A 6 0.95 7.56 13.79
CA ASP A 6 0.65 6.23 14.34
C ASP A 6 -0.85 5.97 14.59
N THR A 7 -1.61 6.99 15.00
CA THR A 7 -3.04 6.81 15.33
C THR A 7 -3.89 6.71 14.08
N MET A 8 -3.54 7.46 13.04
CA MET A 8 -4.21 7.44 11.73
C MET A 8 -3.87 6.20 10.90
N VAL A 9 -2.64 5.68 11.03
CA VAL A 9 -2.19 4.47 10.33
C VAL A 9 -2.83 3.23 10.95
N LYS A 10 -2.84 3.09 12.28
CA LYS A 10 -3.54 1.98 12.97
C LYS A 10 -5.04 1.97 12.67
N ALA A 11 -5.68 3.15 12.60
CA ALA A 11 -7.09 3.27 12.25
C ALA A 11 -7.38 2.80 10.82
N LYS A 12 -6.52 3.14 9.85
CA LYS A 12 -6.74 2.78 8.44
C LYS A 12 -6.39 1.33 8.13
N ILE A 13 -5.43 0.73 8.84
CA ILE A 13 -5.14 -0.71 8.74
C ILE A 13 -6.27 -1.51 9.41
N GLY A 14 -6.82 -1.02 10.54
CA GLY A 14 -8.00 -1.60 11.19
C GLY A 14 -9.28 -1.51 10.35
N GLU A 15 -9.47 -0.45 9.56
CA GLU A 15 -10.62 -0.32 8.64
C GLU A 15 -10.52 -1.26 7.43
N VAL A 16 -9.32 -1.46 6.86
CA VAL A 16 -9.14 -2.42 5.75
C VAL A 16 -9.30 -3.87 6.23
N ALA A 17 -8.99 -4.15 7.50
CA ALA A 17 -9.20 -5.46 8.12
C ALA A 17 -10.66 -5.69 8.59
N ASN A 18 -11.50 -4.65 8.62
CA ASN A 18 -12.86 -4.74 9.18
C ASN A 18 -13.95 -4.44 8.13
N SER A 19 -13.82 -5.01 6.93
CA SER A 19 -14.97 -5.23 6.06
C SER A 19 -15.69 -6.53 6.50
N GLY A 20 -16.33 -6.47 7.67
CA GLY A 20 -17.35 -7.46 8.08
C GLY A 20 -16.93 -8.48 9.15
N GLY A 21 -16.66 -8.06 10.39
CA GLY A 21 -16.82 -8.90 11.62
C GLY A 21 -16.06 -10.23 11.73
N GLN A 22 -15.29 -10.60 10.71
CA GLN A 22 -14.58 -11.86 10.61
C GLN A 22 -13.14 -11.65 11.08
N LYS A 23 -12.65 -12.55 11.93
CA LYS A 23 -11.25 -12.51 12.39
C LYS A 23 -10.32 -12.62 11.17
N PRO A 24 -9.24 -11.82 11.12
CA PRO A 24 -8.27 -11.89 10.04
C PRO A 24 -7.66 -13.30 10.00
N THR A 25 -7.44 -13.79 8.79
CA THR A 25 -6.75 -15.07 8.56
C THR A 25 -5.28 -14.99 9.02
N SER A 26 -4.64 -16.14 9.21
CA SER A 26 -3.20 -16.18 9.51
C SER A 26 -2.36 -15.49 8.42
N LYS A 27 -2.79 -15.61 7.15
CA LYS A 27 -2.15 -14.92 6.02
C LYS A 27 -2.25 -13.40 6.15
N GLU A 28 -3.46 -12.88 6.42
CA GLU A 28 -3.68 -11.42 6.57
C GLU A 28 -2.97 -10.85 7.79
N SER A 29 -2.92 -11.60 8.88
CA SER A 29 -2.23 -11.20 10.11
C SER A 29 -0.72 -11.09 9.90
N LEU A 30 -0.11 -12.06 9.21
CA LEU A 30 1.31 -12.03 8.85
C LEU A 30 1.65 -10.85 7.93
N ILE A 31 0.81 -10.59 6.93
CA ILE A 31 0.98 -9.44 6.03
C ILE A 31 0.87 -8.13 6.81
N SER A 32 -0.11 -8.01 7.69
CA SER A 32 -0.32 -6.77 8.48
C SER A 32 0.85 -6.51 9.42
N ALA A 33 1.34 -7.53 10.13
CA ALA A 33 2.53 -7.42 10.96
C ALA A 33 3.78 -7.04 10.14
N MET A 34 3.96 -7.64 8.96
CA MET A 34 5.07 -7.29 8.08
C MET A 34 4.99 -5.84 7.58
N ILE A 35 3.80 -5.38 7.16
CA ILE A 35 3.60 -3.98 6.74
C ILE A 35 3.92 -3.03 7.90
N SER A 36 3.45 -3.34 9.11
CA SER A 36 3.76 -2.59 10.33
C SER A 36 5.27 -2.46 10.53
N ALA A 37 6.02 -3.58 10.53
CA ALA A 37 7.47 -3.54 10.69
C ALA A 37 8.16 -2.70 9.59
N LEU A 38 7.76 -2.87 8.33
CA LEU A 38 8.30 -2.13 7.19
C LEU A 38 7.99 -0.62 7.23
N GLU A 39 6.91 -0.22 7.89
CA GLU A 39 6.56 1.19 8.08
C GLU A 39 7.34 1.84 9.23
N HIS A 40 7.61 1.11 10.30
CA HIS A 40 8.32 1.65 11.46
C HIS A 40 9.84 1.73 11.26
N GLY A 41 10.46 0.71 10.67
CA GLY A 41 11.92 0.63 10.59
C GLY A 41 12.49 0.16 9.25
N GLY A 42 11.64 -0.01 8.23
CA GLY A 42 12.02 -0.55 6.93
C GLY A 42 12.48 -2.02 7.01
N GLU A 43 13.00 -2.54 5.90
CA GLU A 43 13.47 -3.93 5.81
C GLU A 43 14.53 -4.31 6.87
N PRO A 44 15.52 -3.45 7.21
CA PRO A 44 16.51 -3.78 8.24
C PRO A 44 15.93 -4.05 9.65
N SER A 45 14.70 -3.60 9.91
CA SER A 45 14.00 -3.83 11.18
C SER A 45 13.25 -5.16 11.25
N VAL A 46 13.08 -5.84 10.11
CA VAL A 46 12.30 -7.08 10.04
C VAL A 46 12.99 -8.20 10.80
N ARG A 47 12.26 -8.85 11.73
CA ARG A 47 12.70 -10.02 12.49
C ARG A 47 11.58 -11.06 12.47
N LEU A 48 11.88 -12.28 12.02
CA LEU A 48 10.90 -13.34 11.85
C LEU A 48 10.10 -13.60 13.14
N GLU A 49 10.79 -13.65 14.27
CA GLU A 49 10.21 -13.97 15.58
C GLU A 49 9.22 -12.88 16.01
N VAL A 50 9.55 -11.61 15.75
CA VAL A 50 8.67 -10.47 16.05
C VAL A 50 7.43 -10.51 15.18
N ILE A 51 7.58 -10.79 13.87
CA ILE A 51 6.45 -10.89 12.94
C ILE A 51 5.50 -12.02 13.33
N LEU A 52 6.03 -13.20 13.66
CA LEU A 52 5.21 -14.35 14.06
C LEU A 52 4.47 -14.09 15.38
N ALA A 53 5.13 -13.45 16.34
CA ALA A 53 4.54 -13.07 17.62
C ALA A 53 3.45 -12.00 17.45
N GLU A 54 3.69 -10.96 16.66
CA GLU A 54 2.71 -9.90 16.40
C GLU A 54 1.49 -10.43 15.62
N ALA A 55 1.71 -11.39 14.71
CA ALA A 55 0.63 -12.03 13.95
C ALA A 55 -0.13 -13.11 14.74
N ASP A 56 0.38 -13.57 15.89
CA ASP A 56 -0.09 -14.75 16.63
C ASP A 56 -0.20 -16.00 15.72
N VAL A 57 0.87 -16.26 14.96
CA VAL A 57 0.89 -17.32 13.94
C VAL A 57 2.14 -18.19 14.06
N SER A 58 1.98 -19.49 13.79
CA SER A 58 3.11 -20.44 13.81
C SER A 58 4.08 -20.23 12.64
N PRO A 59 5.37 -20.58 12.78
CA PRO A 59 6.32 -20.59 11.66
C PRO A 59 5.84 -21.42 10.46
N SER A 60 5.18 -22.55 10.72
CA SER A 60 4.70 -23.46 9.67
C SER A 60 3.68 -22.77 8.74
N SER A 61 2.77 -21.97 9.30
CA SER A 61 1.78 -21.21 8.54
C SER A 61 2.43 -20.16 7.63
N LEU A 62 3.49 -19.49 8.10
CA LEU A 62 4.25 -18.54 7.26
C LEU A 62 4.85 -19.26 6.06
N TYR A 63 5.56 -20.37 6.26
CA TYR A 63 6.19 -21.11 5.16
C TYR A 63 5.15 -21.71 4.22
N HIS A 64 4.00 -22.14 4.72
CA HIS A 64 2.89 -22.61 3.88
C HIS A 64 2.33 -21.51 2.97
N HIS A 65 2.17 -20.28 3.48
CA HIS A 65 1.57 -19.18 2.72
C HIS A 65 2.55 -18.45 1.80
N PHE A 66 3.81 -18.32 2.21
CA PHE A 66 4.77 -17.41 1.57
C PHE A 66 6.05 -18.10 1.10
N GLY A 67 6.29 -19.35 1.52
CA GLY A 67 7.51 -20.11 1.20
C GLY A 67 8.77 -19.64 1.93
N SER A 68 8.88 -18.35 2.24
CA SER A 68 9.99 -17.76 2.97
C SER A 68 9.60 -16.42 3.62
N LEU A 69 10.47 -15.91 4.51
CA LEU A 69 10.34 -14.56 5.03
C LEU A 69 10.43 -13.52 3.90
N ASP A 70 11.32 -13.74 2.92
CA ASP A 70 11.41 -12.91 1.73
C ASP A 70 10.12 -12.89 0.93
N GLY A 71 9.46 -14.03 0.74
CA GLY A 71 8.15 -14.09 0.07
C GLY A 71 7.08 -13.26 0.80
N LEU A 72 7.11 -13.21 2.13
CA LEU A 72 6.23 -12.35 2.91
C LEU A 72 6.59 -10.86 2.72
N ILE A 73 7.88 -10.52 2.67
CA ILE A 73 8.32 -9.14 2.39
C ILE A 73 7.86 -8.71 0.99
N ASP A 74 7.99 -9.57 -0.04
CA ASP A 74 7.50 -9.29 -1.40
C ASP A 74 6.01 -8.92 -1.41
N VAL A 75 5.18 -9.76 -0.78
CA VAL A 75 3.74 -9.54 -0.70
C VAL A 75 3.40 -8.26 0.05
N ALA A 76 4.07 -8.01 1.18
CA ALA A 76 3.85 -6.80 1.97
C ALA A 76 4.27 -5.53 1.21
N GLN A 77 5.39 -5.55 0.49
CA GLN A 77 5.82 -4.41 -0.33
C GLN A 77 4.85 -4.16 -1.50
N ALA A 78 4.37 -5.21 -2.16
CA ALA A 78 3.35 -5.10 -3.21
C ALA A 78 2.04 -4.48 -2.67
N GLN A 79 1.60 -4.90 -1.48
CA GLN A 79 0.40 -4.33 -0.86
C GLN A 79 0.59 -2.87 -0.44
N ARG A 80 1.74 -2.50 0.12
CA ARG A 80 2.06 -1.10 0.42
C ARG A 80 2.09 -0.26 -0.85
N PHE A 81 2.65 -0.79 -1.93
CA PHE A 81 2.66 -0.13 -3.25
C PHE A 81 1.23 0.09 -3.77
N ALA A 82 0.37 -0.93 -3.71
CA ALA A 82 -1.03 -0.85 -4.11
C ALA A 82 -1.80 0.21 -3.30
N LEU A 83 -1.74 0.16 -1.97
CA LEU A 83 -2.47 1.07 -1.08
C LEU A 83 -2.03 2.53 -1.28
N ASN A 84 -0.73 2.78 -1.38
CA ASN A 84 -0.22 4.14 -1.60
C ASN A 84 -0.59 4.70 -2.97
N SER A 85 -0.68 3.84 -3.98
CA SER A 85 -1.02 4.27 -5.34
C SER A 85 -2.53 4.42 -5.54
N ALA A 86 -3.35 3.56 -4.92
CA ALA A 86 -4.80 3.68 -4.89
C ALA A 86 -5.26 5.00 -4.24
N ARG A 87 -4.68 5.39 -3.10
CA ARG A 87 -5.04 6.65 -2.41
C ARG A 87 -4.96 7.89 -3.30
N ASN A 88 -4.02 7.95 -4.23
CA ASN A 88 -3.90 9.08 -5.17
C ASN A 88 -5.07 9.09 -6.16
N VAL A 89 -5.45 7.91 -6.66
CA VAL A 89 -6.53 7.77 -7.64
C VAL A 89 -7.90 7.94 -6.99
N ASP A 90 -8.10 7.43 -5.77
CA ASP A 90 -9.34 7.60 -5.02
C ASP A 90 -9.65 9.10 -4.80
N ASP A 91 -8.64 9.90 -4.42
CA ASP A 91 -8.78 11.35 -4.23
C ASP A 91 -9.12 12.05 -5.56
N PHE A 92 -8.42 11.71 -6.64
CA PHE A 92 -8.68 12.24 -7.97
C PHE A 92 -10.10 11.90 -8.47
N GLU A 93 -10.49 10.62 -8.44
CA GLU A 93 -11.83 10.16 -8.85
C GLU A 93 -12.94 10.82 -8.01
N SER A 94 -12.72 11.00 -6.71
CA SER A 94 -13.71 11.64 -5.83
C SER A 94 -13.97 13.10 -6.20
N LYS A 95 -12.91 13.84 -6.58
CA LYS A 95 -12.97 15.26 -6.95
C LYS A 95 -13.45 15.45 -8.38
N LEU A 96 -13.09 14.54 -9.29
CA LEU A 96 -13.45 14.60 -10.70
C LEU A 96 -14.97 14.65 -10.92
N LYS A 97 -15.75 14.00 -10.04
CA LYS A 97 -17.23 14.01 -10.06
C LYS A 97 -17.86 15.41 -10.00
N PHE A 98 -17.12 16.39 -9.48
CA PHE A 98 -17.59 17.77 -9.31
C PHE A 98 -17.06 18.72 -10.40
N VAL A 99 -16.17 18.25 -11.27
CA VAL A 99 -15.65 19.03 -12.40
C VAL A 99 -16.73 19.20 -13.47
N ARG A 100 -16.88 20.43 -13.96
CA ARG A 100 -17.88 20.86 -14.96
C ARG A 100 -17.24 21.59 -16.12
N THR A 101 -16.02 22.09 -15.97
CA THR A 101 -15.32 22.84 -17.01
C THR A 101 -13.91 22.30 -17.26
N LEU A 102 -13.36 22.60 -18.44
CA LEU A 102 -11.97 22.28 -18.76
C LEU A 102 -10.96 22.97 -17.83
N GLU A 103 -11.29 24.16 -17.34
CA GLU A 103 -10.45 24.91 -16.39
C GLU A 103 -10.39 24.21 -15.04
N GLU A 104 -11.53 23.76 -14.51
CA GLU A 104 -11.59 22.95 -13.28
C GLU A 104 -10.86 21.62 -13.43
N PHE A 105 -10.96 20.98 -14.60
CA PHE A 105 -10.22 19.74 -14.90
C PHE A 105 -8.70 19.97 -14.86
N ARG A 106 -8.21 21.06 -15.46
CA ARG A 106 -6.79 21.44 -15.41
C ARG A 106 -6.34 21.69 -13.98
N ALA A 107 -7.10 22.47 -13.22
CA ALA A 107 -6.79 22.77 -11.82
C ALA A 107 -6.74 21.50 -10.96
N LEU A 108 -7.66 20.55 -11.16
CA LEU A 108 -7.64 19.26 -10.48
C LEU A 108 -6.41 18.42 -10.85
N THR A 109 -6.05 18.40 -12.13
CA THR A 109 -4.88 17.65 -12.63
C THR A 109 -3.58 18.23 -12.05
N ASP A 110 -3.43 19.55 -12.04
CA ASP A 110 -2.29 20.23 -11.44
C ASP A 110 -2.19 19.94 -9.93
N ALA A 111 -3.32 19.98 -9.21
CA ALA A 111 -3.38 19.65 -7.80
C ALA A 111 -2.98 18.19 -7.52
N MET A 112 -3.38 17.24 -8.36
CA MET A 112 -3.01 15.82 -8.24
C MET A 112 -1.49 15.62 -8.35
N PHE A 113 -0.85 16.28 -9.33
CA PHE A 113 0.60 16.20 -9.49
C PHE A 113 1.34 16.90 -8.34
N ALA A 114 0.92 18.10 -7.96
CA ALA A 114 1.51 18.82 -6.83
C ALA A 114 1.42 18.03 -5.52
N GLN A 115 0.26 17.42 -5.24
CA GLN A 115 0.06 16.59 -4.06
C GLN A 115 0.98 15.37 -4.08
N SER A 116 1.21 14.71 -5.23
CA SER A 116 2.08 13.53 -5.31
C SER A 116 3.53 13.79 -4.84
N PHE A 117 3.99 15.04 -4.92
CA PHE A 117 5.32 15.48 -4.48
C PHE A 117 5.32 16.26 -3.16
N ALA A 118 4.16 16.45 -2.52
CA ALA A 118 4.08 17.17 -1.26
C ALA A 118 4.95 16.50 -0.17
N PRO A 119 5.54 17.28 0.77
CA PRO A 119 6.47 16.74 1.78
C PRO A 119 5.87 15.62 2.64
N ASP A 120 4.60 15.76 3.02
CA ASP A 120 3.83 14.78 3.80
C ASP A 120 3.57 13.45 3.05
N ARG A 121 3.85 13.41 1.73
CA ARG A 121 3.74 12.21 0.89
C ARG A 121 5.06 11.43 0.76
N LEU A 122 6.10 11.81 1.50
CA LEU A 122 7.40 11.14 1.49
C LEU A 122 7.29 9.64 1.73
N THR A 123 6.49 9.21 2.72
CA THR A 123 6.33 7.78 3.07
C THR A 123 5.81 6.96 1.89
N GLY A 124 4.86 7.50 1.12
CA GLY A 124 4.35 6.83 -0.08
C GLY A 124 5.40 6.72 -1.18
N ARG A 125 6.26 7.75 -1.34
CA ARG A 125 7.40 7.70 -2.28
C ARG A 125 8.44 6.66 -1.85
N MET A 126 8.75 6.60 -0.55
CA MET A 126 9.69 5.59 -0.01
C MET A 126 9.15 4.16 -0.18
N ALA A 127 7.85 3.94 0.05
CA ALA A 127 7.23 2.64 -0.21
C ALA A 127 7.38 2.21 -1.68
N ARG A 128 7.22 3.15 -2.62
CA ARG A 128 7.45 2.88 -4.06
C ARG A 128 8.91 2.56 -4.37
N ILE A 129 9.85 3.32 -3.82
CA ILE A 129 11.30 3.07 -4.00
C ILE A 129 11.66 1.67 -3.49
N ASN A 130 11.19 1.29 -2.31
CA ASN A 130 11.48 -0.03 -1.73
C ASN A 130 10.89 -1.16 -2.57
N ALA A 131 9.62 -1.05 -2.99
CA ALA A 131 8.98 -2.07 -3.82
C ALA A 131 9.69 -2.24 -5.18
N LEU A 132 10.03 -1.14 -5.85
CA LEU A 132 10.73 -1.18 -7.15
C LEU A 132 12.17 -1.68 -7.01
N GLY A 133 12.87 -1.27 -5.95
CA GLY A 133 14.22 -1.76 -5.65
C GLY A 133 14.24 -3.27 -5.42
N ARG A 134 13.29 -3.79 -4.65
CA ARG A 134 13.16 -5.22 -4.39
C ARG A 134 12.69 -6.02 -5.62
N ALA A 135 11.93 -5.39 -6.52
CA ALA A 135 11.57 -6.00 -7.79
C ALA A 135 12.77 -6.15 -8.74
N TYR A 136 13.89 -5.44 -8.52
CA TYR A 136 15.09 -5.61 -9.33
C TYR A 136 15.65 -7.03 -9.16
N GLY A 137 15.60 -7.84 -10.22
CA GLY A 137 16.00 -9.25 -10.18
C GLY A 137 14.94 -10.22 -9.64
N ASN A 138 13.72 -9.77 -9.33
CA ASN A 138 12.60 -10.61 -8.90
C ASN A 138 11.43 -10.56 -9.91
N PRO A 139 11.39 -11.45 -10.93
CA PRO A 139 10.37 -11.43 -11.98
C PRO A 139 8.94 -11.59 -11.47
N ALA A 140 8.73 -12.34 -10.39
CA ALA A 140 7.42 -12.55 -9.81
C ALA A 140 6.88 -11.23 -9.22
N LEU A 141 7.69 -10.53 -8.42
CA LEU A 141 7.32 -9.22 -7.89
C LEU A 141 7.18 -8.18 -9.01
N GLN A 142 8.05 -8.18 -10.04
CA GLN A 142 7.91 -7.29 -11.20
C GLN A 142 6.54 -7.43 -11.88
N SER A 143 6.11 -8.67 -12.14
CA SER A 143 4.82 -8.96 -12.74
C SER A 143 3.67 -8.44 -11.88
N GLU A 144 3.75 -8.67 -10.57
CA GLU A 144 2.73 -8.22 -9.63
C GLU A 144 2.64 -6.68 -9.53
N LEU A 145 3.78 -5.99 -9.40
CA LEU A 145 3.80 -4.52 -9.39
C LEU A 145 3.28 -3.94 -10.71
N THR A 146 3.62 -4.56 -11.84
CA THR A 146 3.11 -4.15 -13.17
C THR A 146 1.60 -4.29 -13.24
N ARG A 147 1.06 -5.41 -12.76
CA ARG A 147 -0.39 -5.66 -12.70
C ARG A 147 -1.10 -4.60 -11.85
N ILE A 148 -0.55 -4.30 -10.67
CA ILE A 148 -1.09 -3.26 -9.77
C ILE A 148 -1.07 -1.90 -10.46
N TYR A 149 0.08 -1.50 -11.03
CA TYR A 149 0.22 -0.21 -11.69
C TYR A 149 -0.70 -0.05 -12.89
N ARG A 150 -0.87 -1.11 -13.70
CA ARG A 150 -1.82 -1.13 -14.82
C ARG A 150 -3.25 -0.89 -14.33
N SER A 151 -3.68 -1.62 -13.29
CA SER A 151 -5.02 -1.44 -12.71
C SER A 151 -5.28 -0.01 -12.25
N ILE A 152 -4.27 0.67 -11.72
CA ILE A 152 -4.35 2.08 -11.29
C ILE A 152 -4.47 3.04 -12.48
N LEU A 153 -3.70 2.80 -13.56
CA LEU A 153 -3.80 3.60 -14.78
C LEU A 153 -5.13 3.39 -15.51
N ASP A 154 -5.64 2.17 -15.52
CA ASP A 154 -6.95 1.84 -16.11
C ASP A 154 -8.06 2.61 -15.39
N ARG A 155 -7.99 2.71 -14.05
CA ARG A 155 -8.92 3.51 -13.25
C ARG A 155 -8.93 4.99 -13.64
N ILE A 156 -7.75 5.61 -13.76
CA ILE A 156 -7.63 7.00 -14.22
C ILE A 156 -8.22 7.15 -15.63
N THR A 157 -7.90 6.23 -16.53
CA THR A 157 -8.40 6.24 -17.91
C THR A 157 -9.92 6.21 -17.95
N VAL A 158 -10.54 5.27 -17.23
CA VAL A 158 -12.00 5.16 -17.11
C VAL A 158 -12.57 6.46 -16.54
N ALA A 159 -11.96 7.01 -15.48
CA ALA A 159 -12.44 8.21 -14.81
C ALA A 159 -12.49 9.44 -15.72
N ILE A 160 -11.53 9.61 -16.64
CA ILE A 160 -11.48 10.78 -17.54
C ILE A 160 -12.24 10.61 -18.86
N THR A 161 -12.66 9.39 -19.20
CA THR A 161 -13.39 9.09 -20.44
C THR A 161 -14.90 8.96 -20.28
N LEU A 162 -15.38 8.84 -19.04
CA LEU A 162 -16.80 8.78 -18.67
C LEU A 162 -17.29 10.15 -18.17
#